data_AF-D4JCM1-F1
#
_entry.id   AF-D4JCM1-F1
#
_cell.length_a   1.000
_cell.length_b   1.000
_cell.length_c   1.000
_cell.angle_alpha   90.00
_cell.angle_beta   90.00
_cell.angle_gamma   90.00
#
_symmetry.space_group_name_H-M   'P 1'
#
loop_
_entity.id
_entity.type
_entity.pdbx_description
1 polymer ?
#
loop_
_entity_poly.entity_id
_entity_poly.type
_entity_poly.pdbx_seq_one_letter_code
_entity_poly.pdbx_strand_id
1 'polypeptide(L)'
;MEDGINEHGLAIGLTFVYPKIRGAGFNAGMLVRYLLEKCKNTKEAIKHLKMLPIASQQVLIIADSYGDIASVECNNEKMHIVHPSKGNDFVLATNNFYSDELKQYNNLSIDDWKSNERYQVAYSALQQNKNQFSLNLAKNILCGKYGFMCQYDRKKRC
;
A
#
# COMPACT_ATOMS: atom_id res chain seq x y z
N MET A 1 6.42 -12.06 -7.02
CA MET A 1 5.95 -12.25 -5.63
C MET A 1 5.72 -10.85 -5.11
N GLU A 2 4.45 -10.51 -4.90
CA GLU A 2 3.98 -9.12 -4.83
C GLU A 2 3.70 -8.71 -3.37
N ASP A 3 3.18 -9.62 -2.54
CA ASP A 3 2.97 -9.43 -1.09
C ASP A 3 3.57 -10.59 -0.29
N GLY A 4 3.73 -10.44 1.03
CA GLY A 4 4.14 -11.57 1.88
C GLY A 4 4.17 -11.29 3.38
N ILE A 5 4.38 -12.37 4.14
CA ILE A 5 4.61 -12.36 5.59
C ILE A 5 5.82 -13.24 5.90
N ASN A 6 6.66 -12.85 6.87
CA ASN A 6 7.82 -13.63 7.30
C ASN A 6 7.62 -14.27 8.69
N GLU A 7 8.61 -15.06 9.12
CA GLU A 7 8.61 -15.79 10.39
C GLU A 7 8.61 -14.90 11.65
N HIS A 8 8.91 -13.62 11.50
CA HIS A 8 8.89 -12.62 12.58
C HIS A 8 7.54 -11.91 12.72
N GLY A 9 6.58 -12.21 11.84
CA GLY A 9 5.28 -11.54 11.82
C GLY A 9 5.28 -10.19 11.08
N LEU A 10 6.33 -9.87 10.32
CA LEU A 10 6.34 -8.73 9.40
C LEU A 10 5.56 -9.08 8.14
N ALA A 11 4.53 -8.30 7.83
CA ALA A 11 3.73 -8.40 6.62
C ALA A 11 3.92 -7.16 5.75
N ILE A 12 4.06 -7.35 4.44
CA ILE A 12 4.18 -6.27 3.46
C ILE A 12 3.20 -6.49 2.32
N GLY A 13 2.34 -5.49 2.10
CA GLY A 13 1.50 -5.35 0.92
C GLY A 13 2.08 -4.32 -0.06
N LEU A 14 1.99 -4.58 -1.34
CA LEU A 14 2.53 -3.79 -2.43
C LEU A 14 1.41 -3.34 -3.36
N THR A 15 1.45 -2.07 -3.74
CA THR A 15 0.73 -1.60 -4.91
C THR A 15 1.68 -0.81 -5.81
N PHE A 16 1.62 -1.11 -7.11
CA PHE A 16 2.43 -0.43 -8.11
C PHE A 16 1.79 0.91 -8.45
N VAL A 17 2.61 1.96 -8.48
CA VAL A 17 2.25 3.25 -9.05
C VAL A 17 2.99 3.37 -10.37
N TYR A 18 2.29 3.72 -11.43
CA TYR A 18 2.94 3.75 -12.74
C TYR A 18 4.06 4.78 -12.77
N PRO A 19 5.28 4.40 -13.16
CA PRO A 19 6.44 5.26 -12.99
C PRO A 19 6.46 6.40 -14.00
N LYS A 20 6.53 7.63 -13.49
CA LYS A 20 6.93 8.85 -14.22
C LYS A 20 8.45 9.01 -14.22
N ILE A 21 9.10 8.57 -13.12
CA ILE A 21 10.56 8.50 -13.00
C ILE A 21 11.02 7.07 -12.72
N ARG A 22 12.23 6.74 -13.20
CA ARG A 22 12.90 5.47 -12.98
C ARG A 22 14.39 5.74 -12.82
N GLY A 23 15.09 4.90 -12.07
CA GLY A 23 16.53 5.00 -11.90
C GLY A 23 17.16 3.64 -11.62
N ALA A 24 18.47 3.64 -11.34
CA ALA A 24 19.17 2.44 -10.93
C ALA A 24 18.81 2.07 -9.49
N GLY A 25 18.53 0.78 -9.23
CA GLY A 25 18.16 0.29 -7.91
C GLY A 25 17.30 -0.98 -7.95
N PHE A 26 16.70 -1.31 -6.81
CA PHE A 26 15.77 -2.42 -6.68
C PHE A 26 14.38 -2.02 -7.16
N ASN A 27 13.75 -2.89 -7.96
CA ASN A 27 12.33 -2.76 -8.26
C ASN A 27 11.48 -3.11 -7.03
N ALA A 28 10.20 -2.74 -7.06
CA ALA A 28 9.29 -2.91 -5.94
C ALA A 28 9.23 -4.35 -5.40
N GLY A 29 9.18 -5.36 -6.27
CA GLY A 29 9.16 -6.76 -5.84
C GLY A 29 10.45 -7.20 -5.15
N MET A 30 11.61 -6.72 -5.62
CA MET A 30 12.90 -6.99 -4.96
C MET A 30 13.02 -6.26 -3.62
N LEU A 31 12.45 -5.05 -3.50
CA LEU A 31 12.37 -4.35 -2.21
C LEU A 31 11.55 -5.17 -1.21
N VAL A 32 10.34 -5.61 -1.59
CA VAL A 32 9.49 -6.45 -0.73
C VAL A 32 10.23 -7.72 -0.31
N ARG A 33 10.86 -8.43 -1.26
CA ARG A 33 11.64 -9.63 -0.98
C ARG A 33 12.76 -9.36 0.02
N TYR A 34 13.57 -8.34 -0.22
CA TYR A 34 14.68 -7.98 0.66
C TYR A 34 14.19 -7.66 2.07
N LEU A 35 13.14 -6.85 2.20
CA LEU A 35 12.60 -6.44 3.50
C LEU A 35 12.06 -7.64 4.28
N LEU A 36 11.32 -8.54 3.63
CA LEU A 36 10.81 -9.76 4.26
C LEU A 36 11.94 -10.71 4.69
N GLU A 37 13.06 -10.74 3.96
CA GLU A 37 14.22 -11.59 4.31
C GLU A 37 15.13 -10.99 5.39
N LYS A 38 15.16 -9.65 5.52
CA LYS A 38 16.17 -8.96 6.34
C LYS A 38 15.63 -8.21 7.54
N CYS A 39 14.31 -8.01 7.65
CA CYS A 39 13.70 -7.21 8.69
C CYS A 39 12.72 -8.02 9.54
N LYS A 40 12.62 -7.67 10.82
CA LYS A 40 11.74 -8.37 11.78
C LYS A 40 10.43 -7.63 12.05
N ASN A 41 10.42 -6.32 11.87
CA ASN A 41 9.31 -5.45 12.25
C ASN A 41 9.24 -4.22 11.33
N THR A 42 8.16 -3.44 11.47
CA THR A 42 7.85 -2.27 10.63
C THR A 42 8.96 -1.21 10.71
N LYS A 43 9.54 -0.98 11.88
CA LYS A 43 10.60 0.02 12.09
C LYS A 43 11.90 -0.35 11.38
N GLU A 44 12.32 -1.61 11.46
CA GLU A 44 13.47 -2.12 10.71
C GLU A 44 13.24 -2.05 9.20
N ALA A 45 12.06 -2.44 8.73
CA ALA A 45 11.73 -2.40 7.31
C ALA A 45 11.82 -0.98 6.74
N ILE A 46 11.26 0.01 7.45
CA ILE A 46 11.36 1.43 7.06
C ILE A 46 12.82 1.90 7.08
N LYS A 47 13.62 1.50 8.07
CA LYS A 47 15.04 1.86 8.16
C LYS A 47 15.83 1.31 6.97
N HIS A 48 15.63 0.05 6.62
CA HIS A 48 16.29 -0.57 5.46
C HIS A 48 15.84 0.08 4.16
N LEU A 49 14.53 0.29 3.98
CA LEU A 49 13.98 0.90 2.78
C LEU A 49 14.57 2.30 2.50
N LYS A 50 14.83 3.10 3.54
CA LYS A 50 15.52 4.41 3.42
C LYS A 50 16.96 4.34 2.90
N MET A 51 17.62 3.20 3.02
CA MET A 51 19.02 3.01 2.61
C MET A 51 19.15 2.34 1.23
N LEU A 52 18.09 1.66 0.77
CA LEU A 52 18.13 0.91 -0.49
C LEU A 52 17.95 1.86 -1.68
N PRO A 53 18.72 1.67 -2.77
CA PRO A 53 18.43 2.38 -4.02
C PRO A 53 17.12 1.83 -4.61
N ILE A 54 16.17 2.71 -4.90
CA ILE A 54 14.85 2.34 -5.42
C ILE A 54 14.78 2.63 -6.91
N ALA A 55 14.43 1.66 -7.75
CA ALA A 55 14.35 1.86 -9.22
C ALA A 55 12.94 2.25 -9.72
N SER A 56 11.90 1.99 -8.93
CA SER A 56 10.49 2.05 -9.36
C SER A 56 9.64 2.97 -8.49
N GLN A 57 8.35 3.10 -8.84
CA GLN A 57 7.31 3.80 -8.08
C GLN A 57 6.34 2.80 -7.45
N GLN A 58 6.14 2.88 -6.14
CA GLN A 58 5.27 1.96 -5.40
C GLN A 58 4.78 2.57 -4.09
N VAL A 59 3.69 2.01 -3.58
CA VAL A 59 3.29 2.19 -2.18
C VAL A 59 3.38 0.84 -1.47
N LEU A 60 4.04 0.82 -0.31
CA LEU A 60 4.15 -0.37 0.53
C LEU A 60 3.33 -0.17 1.81
N ILE A 61 2.36 -1.03 2.09
CA ILE A 61 1.78 -1.15 3.42
C ILE A 61 2.63 -2.15 4.20
N ILE A 62 3.20 -1.71 5.32
CA ILE A 62 4.06 -2.51 6.17
C ILE A 62 3.37 -2.62 7.53
N ALA A 63 3.16 -3.83 8.01
CA ALA A 63 2.56 -4.11 9.31
C ALA A 63 3.34 -5.21 10.03
N ASP A 64 3.31 -5.23 11.36
CA ASP A 64 3.91 -6.30 12.15
C ASP A 64 3.02 -6.83 13.27
N SER A 65 3.46 -7.93 13.90
CA SER A 65 2.75 -8.58 15.01
C SER A 65 2.72 -7.76 16.30
N TYR A 66 3.49 -6.68 16.40
CA TYR A 66 3.42 -5.75 17.53
C TYR A 66 2.30 -4.72 17.38
N GLY A 67 1.65 -4.68 16.20
CA GLY A 67 0.58 -3.76 15.86
C GLY A 67 1.07 -2.46 15.22
N ASP A 68 2.38 -2.33 14.93
CA ASP A 68 2.90 -1.17 14.20
C ASP A 68 2.55 -1.32 12.71
N ILE A 69 1.95 -0.28 12.13
CA ILE A 69 1.59 -0.21 10.71
C ILE A 69 2.00 1.12 10.08
N ALA A 70 2.41 1.09 8.81
CA ALA A 70 2.72 2.28 8.02
C ALA A 70 2.39 2.05 6.54
N SER A 71 2.05 3.12 5.83
CA SER A 71 2.04 3.17 4.36
C SER A 71 3.25 3.99 3.91
N VAL A 72 4.05 3.45 2.99
CA VAL A 72 5.25 4.10 2.48
C VAL A 72 5.10 4.34 0.98
N GLU A 73 4.82 5.58 0.61
CA GLU A 73 4.87 6.03 -0.77
C GLU A 73 6.32 6.29 -1.15
N CYS A 74 6.85 5.64 -2.18
CA CYS A 74 8.23 5.85 -2.57
C CYS A 74 8.48 5.71 -4.07
N ASN A 75 9.47 6.46 -4.53
CA ASN A 75 10.00 6.41 -5.88
C ASN A 75 11.55 6.47 -5.86
N ASN A 76 12.20 6.65 -7.01
CA ASN A 76 13.66 6.72 -7.10
C ASN A 76 14.29 7.92 -6.36
N GLU A 77 13.52 8.98 -6.06
CA GLU A 77 14.03 10.23 -5.49
C GLU A 77 13.47 10.54 -4.09
N LYS A 78 12.24 10.14 -3.81
CA LYS A 78 11.46 10.58 -2.65
C LYS A 78 10.75 9.41 -1.98
N MET A 79 10.55 9.58 -0.69
CA MET A 79 9.82 8.67 0.17
C MET A 79 8.99 9.47 1.17
N HIS A 80 7.73 9.09 1.33
CA HIS A 80 6.83 9.63 2.32
C HIS A 80 6.22 8.49 3.13
N ILE A 81 6.19 8.64 4.45
CA ILE A 81 5.73 7.61 5.39
C ILE A 81 4.50 8.13 6.10
N VAL A 82 3.40 7.40 5.96
CA VAL A 82 2.12 7.67 6.62
C VAL A 82 1.94 6.66 7.74
N HIS A 83 1.78 7.17 8.95
CA HIS A 83 1.37 6.39 10.12
C HIS A 83 -0.10 6.67 10.46
N PRO A 84 -0.81 5.74 11.13
CA PRO A 84 -2.07 6.04 11.76
C PRO A 84 -1.98 7.28 12.67
N SER A 85 -3.05 8.06 12.73
CA SER A 85 -3.13 9.31 13.49
C SER A 85 -4.40 9.40 14.33
N LYS A 86 -4.47 10.37 15.23
CA LYS A 86 -5.67 10.58 16.06
C LYS A 86 -6.86 10.94 15.17
N GLY A 87 -7.77 9.99 14.99
CA GLY A 87 -8.88 10.14 14.05
C GLY A 87 -8.93 9.03 13.01
N ASN A 88 -7.76 8.53 12.60
CA ASN A 88 -7.57 7.55 11.52
C ASN A 88 -6.57 6.48 11.99
N ASP A 89 -7.09 5.41 12.58
CA ASP A 89 -6.36 4.26 13.12
C ASP A 89 -5.96 3.22 12.04
N PHE A 90 -5.94 3.63 10.77
CA PHE A 90 -5.63 2.79 9.62
C PHE A 90 -4.80 3.55 8.58
N VAL A 91 -4.19 2.79 7.67
CA VAL A 91 -3.54 3.30 6.46
C VAL A 91 -4.13 2.67 5.22
N LEU A 92 -3.95 3.31 4.07
CA LEU A 92 -4.48 2.86 2.78
C LEU A 92 -3.43 3.00 1.69
N ALA A 93 -3.59 2.17 0.66
CA ALA A 93 -2.85 2.29 -0.58
C ALA A 93 -3.70 1.76 -1.73
N THR A 94 -3.61 2.46 -2.85
CA THR A 94 -4.11 2.05 -4.18
C THR A 94 -3.04 2.47 -5.19
N ASN A 95 -3.31 2.45 -6.49
CA ASN A 95 -2.29 2.60 -7.52
C ASN A 95 -1.85 4.06 -7.79
N ASN A 96 -2.04 4.97 -6.83
CA ASN A 96 -1.59 6.37 -6.88
C ASN A 96 -0.90 6.78 -5.57
N PHE A 97 -0.09 7.83 -5.64
CA PHE A 97 0.39 8.60 -4.50
C PHE A 97 -0.66 9.62 -4.05
N TYR A 98 -0.85 9.76 -2.74
CA TYR A 98 -1.79 10.68 -2.13
C TYR A 98 -1.10 11.77 -1.31
N SER A 99 0.17 11.58 -0.94
CA SER A 99 0.93 12.63 -0.27
C SER A 99 1.15 13.85 -1.18
N ASP A 100 1.16 15.04 -0.58
CA ASP A 100 1.41 16.29 -1.32
C ASP A 100 2.76 16.29 -2.05
N GLU A 101 3.75 15.60 -1.47
CA GLU A 101 5.11 15.51 -2.00
C GLU A 101 5.18 14.61 -3.24
N LEU A 102 4.49 13.46 -3.23
CA LEU A 102 4.58 12.46 -4.30
C LEU A 102 3.44 12.50 -5.33
N LYS A 103 2.30 13.15 -5.06
CA LYS A 103 1.16 13.19 -6.01
C LYS A 103 1.52 13.71 -7.41
N GLN A 104 2.54 14.59 -7.50
CA GLN A 104 3.06 15.11 -8.77
C GLN A 104 3.72 14.06 -9.69
N TYR A 105 4.07 12.89 -9.12
CA TYR A 105 4.65 11.75 -9.83
C TYR A 105 3.61 10.72 -10.28
N ASN A 106 2.32 10.93 -9.97
CA ASN A 106 1.25 10.12 -10.56
C ASN A 106 1.18 10.35 -12.06
N ASN A 107 0.93 9.28 -12.81
CA ASN A 107 0.71 9.35 -14.24
C ASN A 107 -0.80 9.41 -14.53
N LEU A 108 -1.29 10.59 -14.90
CA LEU A 108 -2.72 10.82 -15.19
C LEU A 108 -3.11 10.51 -16.64
N SER A 109 -2.14 10.19 -17.52
CA SER A 109 -2.40 9.91 -18.94
C SER A 109 -2.69 8.44 -19.23
N ILE A 110 -2.82 7.62 -18.19
CA ILE A 110 -3.01 6.17 -18.27
C ILE A 110 -4.15 5.76 -17.35
N ASP A 111 -4.70 4.58 -17.58
CA ASP A 111 -5.64 3.98 -16.63
C ASP A 111 -4.94 3.66 -15.31
N ASP A 112 -5.40 4.29 -14.23
CA ASP A 112 -4.94 4.07 -12.86
C ASP A 112 -5.78 3.01 -12.13
N TRP A 113 -6.61 2.28 -12.88
CA TRP A 113 -7.55 1.29 -12.37
C TRP A 113 -8.54 1.88 -11.37
N LYS A 114 -9.05 3.10 -11.67
CA LYS A 114 -9.94 3.87 -10.81
C LYS A 114 -9.38 4.02 -9.39
N SER A 115 -8.07 4.31 -9.31
CA SER A 115 -7.33 4.32 -8.03
C SER A 115 -7.98 5.25 -7.02
N ASN A 116 -8.35 6.47 -7.43
CA ASN A 116 -9.01 7.42 -6.54
C ASN A 116 -10.39 6.93 -6.06
N GLU A 117 -11.22 6.35 -6.94
CA GLU A 117 -12.53 5.80 -6.55
C GLU A 117 -12.37 4.71 -5.48
N ARG A 118 -11.44 3.76 -5.70
CA ARG A 118 -11.15 2.69 -4.73
C ARG A 118 -10.62 3.23 -3.41
N TYR A 119 -9.75 4.24 -3.46
CA TYR A 119 -9.25 4.89 -2.25
C TYR A 119 -10.38 5.51 -1.44
N GLN A 120 -11.29 6.26 -2.08
CA GLN A 120 -12.43 6.88 -1.41
C GLN A 120 -13.41 5.84 -0.83
N VAL A 121 -13.65 4.73 -1.56
CA VAL A 121 -14.48 3.62 -1.07
C VAL A 121 -13.86 2.97 0.17
N ALA A 122 -12.56 2.63 0.13
CA ALA A 122 -11.88 2.03 1.28
C ALA A 122 -11.84 3.00 2.48
N TYR A 123 -11.51 4.27 2.24
CA TYR A 123 -11.47 5.30 3.25
C TYR A 123 -12.82 5.47 3.93
N SER A 124 -13.88 5.67 3.14
CA SER A 124 -15.24 5.86 3.68
C SER A 124 -15.71 4.65 4.46
N ALA A 125 -15.45 3.43 3.96
CA ALA A 125 -15.83 2.20 4.64
C ALA A 125 -15.10 2.03 5.99
N LEU A 126 -13.79 2.28 6.04
CA LEU A 126 -13.03 2.20 7.29
C LEU A 126 -13.43 3.29 8.28
N GLN A 127 -13.66 4.52 7.81
CA GLN A 127 -14.16 5.62 8.64
C GLN A 127 -15.52 5.31 9.28
N GLN A 128 -16.48 4.79 8.49
CA GLN A 128 -17.81 4.43 8.98
C GLN A 128 -17.79 3.30 10.01
N ASN A 129 -16.76 2.44 9.98
CA ASN A 129 -16.62 1.28 10.86
C ASN A 129 -15.45 1.43 11.84
N LYS A 130 -15.12 2.69 12.19
CA LYS A 130 -14.03 3.01 13.12
C LYS A 130 -14.18 2.27 14.45
N ASN A 131 -13.07 1.80 15.00
CA ASN A 131 -13.00 0.94 16.20
C ASN A 131 -13.71 -0.42 16.08
N GLN A 132 -14.18 -0.82 14.88
CA GLN A 132 -14.87 -2.08 14.63
C GLN A 132 -14.20 -2.87 13.50
N PHE A 133 -12.87 -2.74 13.39
CA PHE A 133 -12.11 -3.47 12.39
C PHE A 133 -12.17 -4.97 12.64
N SER A 134 -12.51 -5.70 11.60
CA SER A 134 -12.65 -7.15 11.64
C SER A 134 -12.26 -7.75 10.30
N LEU A 135 -11.91 -9.04 10.32
CA LEU A 135 -11.68 -9.79 9.08
C LEU A 135 -12.90 -9.75 8.15
N ASN A 136 -14.11 -9.74 8.71
CA ASN A 136 -15.35 -9.66 7.92
C ASN A 136 -15.49 -8.29 7.24
N LEU A 137 -15.18 -7.19 7.95
CA LEU A 137 -15.15 -5.86 7.36
C LEU A 137 -14.14 -5.80 6.20
N ALA A 138 -12.91 -6.27 6.41
CA ALA A 138 -11.88 -6.30 5.36
C ALA A 138 -12.36 -7.09 4.13
N LYS A 139 -12.91 -8.30 4.33
CA LYS A 139 -13.51 -9.11 3.25
C LYS A 139 -14.63 -8.37 2.53
N ASN A 140 -15.53 -7.70 3.26
CA ASN A 140 -16.65 -6.96 2.68
C ASN A 140 -16.18 -5.76 1.84
N ILE A 141 -15.17 -5.01 2.31
CA ILE A 141 -14.53 -3.93 1.54
C ILE A 141 -13.91 -4.49 0.27
N LEU A 142 -13.02 -5.48 0.41
CA LEU A 142 -12.25 -6.05 -0.70
C LEU A 142 -13.14 -6.72 -1.76
N CYS A 143 -14.21 -7.40 -1.35
CA CYS A 143 -15.13 -7.99 -2.32
C CYS A 143 -16.02 -6.95 -3.00
N GLY A 144 -16.07 -5.69 -2.52
CA GLY A 144 -16.81 -4.56 -3.10
C GLY A 144 -18.25 -4.41 -2.59
N LYS A 145 -18.53 -4.71 -1.32
CA LYS A 145 -19.86 -4.43 -0.71
C LYS A 145 -20.05 -2.96 -0.34
N TYR A 146 -18.97 -2.19 -0.26
CA TYR A 146 -18.99 -0.75 0.08
C TYR A 146 -18.86 0.16 -1.15
N GLY A 147 -18.73 -0.40 -2.35
CA GLY A 147 -18.50 0.34 -3.58
C GLY A 147 -17.55 -0.39 -4.52
N PHE A 148 -17.09 0.32 -5.55
CA PHE A 148 -16.12 -0.21 -6.51
C PHE A 148 -14.78 -0.51 -5.82
N MET A 149 -14.37 -1.78 -5.84
CA MET A 149 -13.11 -2.25 -5.25
C MET A 149 -12.58 -3.45 -6.03
N CYS A 150 -13.40 -4.50 -6.08
CA CYS A 150 -13.15 -5.71 -6.83
C CYS A 150 -13.46 -5.49 -8.32
N GLN A 151 -12.45 -5.65 -9.18
CA GLN A 151 -12.54 -5.40 -10.62
C GLN A 151 -13.13 -6.57 -11.41
N TYR A 152 -13.45 -7.69 -10.76
CA TYR A 152 -14.06 -8.82 -11.44
C TYR A 152 -15.52 -8.50 -11.82
N ASP A 153 -15.85 -8.69 -13.09
CA ASP A 153 -17.22 -8.63 -13.57
C ASP A 153 -18.03 -9.74 -12.86
N ARG A 154 -18.78 -9.35 -11.82
CA ARG A 154 -19.61 -10.29 -11.06
C ARG A 154 -20.71 -10.93 -11.90
N LYS A 155 -20.98 -10.43 -13.11
CA LYS A 155 -21.92 -11.03 -14.08
C LYS A 155 -21.32 -12.20 -14.85
N LYS A 156 -19.99 -12.39 -14.85
CA LYS A 156 -19.31 -13.53 -15.49
C LYS A 156 -18.99 -14.65 -14.48
N ARG A 157 -19.99 -15.08 -13.71
CA ARG A 157 -19.90 -16.38 -13.01
C ARG A 157 -20.32 -17.45 -14.01
N CYS A 158 -19.36 -18.25 -14.48
CA CYS A 158 -19.64 -19.52 -15.16
C CYS A 158 -20.40 -20.47 -14.23
#